data_AF-A0A1Q7KXR1-F1
#
_entry.id   AF-A0A1Q7KXR1-F1
#
_cell.length_a   1.000
_cell.length_b   1.000
_cell.length_c   1.000
_cell.angle_alpha   90.00
_cell.angle_beta   90.00
_cell.angle_gamma   90.00
#
_symmetry.space_group_name_H-M   'P 1'
#
loop_
_entity.id
_entity.type
_entity.pdbx_description
1 polymer ?
#
loop_
_entity_poly.entity_id
_entity_poly.type
_entity_poly.pdbx_seq_one_letter_code
_entity_poly.pdbx_strand_id
1 'polypeptide(L)'
;MKGEIATRYREFEIPGTAQVVEGNGGLPKVRITTPDVIGEIYLHGAHITSWKPYGQEEVLFLSSQSRWEDDHAIRGGVPICFPWFGGKADDPKAPAHGFVRTKSWHLESISEVGNVVTVSMFTESDETTTRWWPGEFRLVYRATFGRELSLELVVSNTGRTSLLFEEALHTYHRVGNINEARLRGLDGIQYLDKTDSNRRKMQQGEIAITSETDRVYLDTGDALGLNDPVLHRATHVIKENSHTTVIWNPWADKTRELSDLRENAWTQMLCIETSNVSDFAVDLAPGQQHAMKARVSVGDL
;
A
#
# COMPACT_ATOMS: atom_id res chain seq x y z
N MET A 1 23.74 -16.77 -3.66
CA MET A 1 22.57 -16.10 -3.06
C MET A 1 22.92 -15.11 -1.93
N LYS A 2 23.15 -15.48 -0.65
CA LYS A 2 23.44 -14.49 0.42
C LYS A 2 24.57 -13.50 0.11
N GLY A 3 25.66 -13.98 -0.50
CA GLY A 3 26.80 -13.14 -0.90
C GLY A 3 26.57 -12.26 -2.14
N GLU A 4 25.62 -12.61 -3.01
CA GLU A 4 25.33 -11.87 -4.25
C GLU A 4 24.45 -10.65 -3.98
N ILE A 5 23.42 -10.79 -3.14
CA ILE A 5 22.56 -9.66 -2.74
C ILE A 5 23.39 -8.60 -2.01
N ALA A 6 24.22 -9.02 -1.05
CA ALA A 6 25.07 -8.14 -0.25
C ALA A 6 26.18 -7.45 -1.05
N THR A 7 26.48 -7.90 -2.27
CA THR A 7 27.46 -7.24 -3.16
C THR A 7 26.75 -6.26 -4.10
N ARG A 8 25.58 -6.64 -4.62
CA ARG A 8 24.84 -5.86 -5.62
C ARG A 8 24.32 -4.52 -5.10
N TYR A 9 23.92 -4.43 -3.83
CA TYR A 9 23.26 -3.23 -3.29
C TYR A 9 24.09 -2.48 -2.26
N ARG A 10 25.34 -2.90 -2.03
CA ARG A 10 26.21 -2.35 -0.97
C ARG A 10 26.40 -0.85 -1.09
N GLU A 11 26.42 -0.31 -2.31
CA GLU A 11 26.59 1.12 -2.56
C GLU A 11 25.44 1.99 -2.02
N PHE A 12 24.25 1.41 -1.82
CA PHE A 12 23.09 2.11 -1.28
C PHE A 12 22.98 2.02 0.24
N GLU A 13 23.69 1.09 0.88
CA GLU A 13 23.52 0.82 2.31
C GLU A 13 24.06 1.96 3.17
N ILE A 14 23.37 2.21 4.28
CA ILE A 14 23.85 3.10 5.35
C ILE A 14 24.21 2.20 6.55
N PRO A 15 25.50 2.00 6.86
CA PRO A 15 25.93 1.07 7.90
C PRO A 15 25.26 1.33 9.25
N GLY A 16 24.58 0.31 9.79
CA GLY A 16 23.87 0.39 11.07
C GLY A 16 22.46 0.98 10.99
N THR A 17 22.12 1.70 9.91
CA THR A 17 20.82 2.36 9.73
C THR A 17 19.93 1.62 8.73
N ALA A 18 20.42 1.37 7.52
CA ALA A 18 19.62 0.82 6.42
C ALA A 18 20.45 -0.14 5.57
N GLN A 19 20.03 -1.41 5.53
CA GLN A 19 20.80 -2.49 4.91
C GLN A 19 19.92 -3.34 4.00
N VAL A 20 20.46 -3.78 2.86
CA VAL A 20 19.77 -4.69 1.95
C VAL A 20 20.12 -6.12 2.35
N VAL A 21 19.11 -6.84 2.83
CA VAL A 21 19.28 -8.17 3.37
C VAL A 21 18.31 -9.16 2.72
N GLU A 22 18.64 -10.45 2.83
CA GLU A 22 17.75 -11.53 2.44
C GLU A 22 16.55 -11.56 3.40
N GLY A 23 15.35 -11.36 2.86
CA GLY A 23 14.08 -11.47 3.58
C GLY A 23 13.47 -12.86 3.47
N ASN A 24 12.16 -12.93 3.70
CA ASN A 24 11.41 -14.18 3.56
C ASN A 24 11.44 -14.67 2.10
N GLY A 25 11.49 -15.99 1.92
CA GLY A 25 11.55 -16.60 0.59
C GLY A 25 12.80 -16.27 -0.24
N GLY A 26 13.82 -15.66 0.39
CA GLY A 26 15.01 -15.20 -0.32
C GLY A 26 14.85 -13.83 -1.00
N LEU A 27 13.67 -13.21 -0.91
CA LEU A 27 13.41 -11.92 -1.53
C LEU A 27 14.21 -10.81 -0.84
N PRO A 28 14.96 -9.97 -1.57
CA PRO A 28 15.74 -8.89 -0.97
C PRO A 28 14.83 -7.78 -0.41
N LYS A 29 15.19 -7.28 0.78
CA LYS A 29 14.51 -6.16 1.43
C LYS A 29 15.51 -5.16 2.00
N VAL A 30 15.13 -3.90 2.04
CA VAL A 30 15.78 -2.90 2.88
C VAL A 30 15.22 -3.04 4.28
N ARG A 31 16.08 -3.32 5.25
CA ARG A 31 15.77 -3.26 6.68
C ARG A 31 16.30 -1.96 7.24
N ILE A 32 15.44 -1.25 7.97
CA ILE A 32 15.70 0.07 8.52
C ILE A 32 15.66 -0.01 10.05
N THR A 33 16.63 0.60 10.70
CA THR A 33 16.72 0.69 12.16
C THR A 33 17.34 2.01 12.53
N THR A 34 16.54 2.90 13.11
CA THR A 34 17.00 4.17 13.69
C THR A 34 16.49 4.27 15.14
N PRO A 35 16.94 5.25 15.93
CA PRO A 35 16.36 5.50 17.26
C PRO A 35 14.84 5.77 17.22
N ASP A 36 14.32 6.29 16.11
CA ASP A 36 12.91 6.70 15.98
C ASP A 36 12.03 5.66 15.27
N VAL A 37 12.59 4.67 14.55
CA VAL A 37 11.79 3.73 13.76
C VAL A 37 12.54 2.43 13.44
N ILE A 38 11.78 1.33 13.42
CA ILE A 38 12.15 0.09 12.72
C ILE A 38 11.20 -0.08 11.54
N GLY A 39 11.71 -0.45 10.37
CA GLY A 39 10.89 -0.63 9.18
C GLY A 39 11.48 -1.60 8.18
N GLU A 40 10.63 -2.09 7.28
CA GLU A 40 11.04 -3.03 6.23
C GLU A 40 10.30 -2.74 4.91
N ILE A 41 11.05 -2.69 3.81
CA ILE A 41 10.52 -2.57 2.45
C ILE A 41 11.22 -3.57 1.51
N TYR A 42 10.45 -4.43 0.87
CA TYR A 42 10.94 -5.40 -0.10
C TYR A 42 11.14 -4.75 -1.46
N LEU A 43 12.18 -5.15 -2.20
CA LEU A 43 12.33 -4.73 -3.61
C LEU A 43 11.24 -5.35 -4.48
N HIS A 44 10.77 -6.54 -4.12
CA HIS A 44 9.56 -7.13 -4.71
C HIS A 44 8.35 -6.24 -4.41
N GLY A 45 7.76 -5.67 -5.46
CA GLY A 45 6.63 -4.77 -5.39
C GLY A 45 6.91 -3.39 -4.77
N ALA A 46 8.16 -3.05 -4.46
CA ALA A 46 8.51 -1.94 -3.57
C ALA A 46 7.66 -1.96 -2.28
N HIS A 47 7.48 -3.16 -1.73
CA HIS A 47 6.40 -3.48 -0.81
C HIS A 47 6.81 -3.27 0.65
N ILE A 48 6.23 -2.26 1.30
CA ILE A 48 6.46 -2.02 2.73
C ILE A 48 5.75 -3.09 3.54
N THR A 49 6.46 -3.76 4.43
CA THR A 49 5.93 -4.88 5.23
C THR A 49 5.94 -4.63 6.73
N SER A 50 6.70 -3.64 7.19
CA SER A 50 6.76 -3.25 8.61
C SER A 50 7.03 -1.76 8.74
N TRP A 51 6.36 -1.13 9.69
CA TRP A 51 6.66 0.21 10.19
C TRP A 51 6.29 0.30 11.67
N LYS A 52 7.32 0.34 12.50
CA LYS A 52 7.23 0.40 13.96
C LYS A 52 7.95 1.67 14.46
N PRO A 53 7.25 2.82 14.56
CA PRO A 53 7.84 4.03 15.14
C PRO A 53 8.12 3.84 16.63
N TYR A 54 9.08 4.60 17.16
CA TYR A 54 9.54 4.47 18.55
C TYR A 54 8.39 4.61 19.55
N GLY A 55 8.32 3.66 20.49
CA GLY A 55 7.28 3.61 21.52
C GLY A 55 5.94 3.04 21.06
N GLN A 56 5.81 2.65 19.79
CA GLN A 56 4.59 2.03 19.26
C GLN A 56 4.83 0.55 18.95
N GLU A 57 3.76 -0.25 19.00
CA GLU A 57 3.74 -1.57 18.38
C GLU A 57 3.60 -1.47 16.85
N GLU A 58 3.82 -2.58 16.15
CA GLU A 58 3.67 -2.66 14.68
C GLU A 58 2.34 -2.00 14.22
N VAL A 59 2.45 -1.11 13.24
CA VAL A 59 1.32 -0.32 12.74
C VAL A 59 0.68 -0.97 11.52
N LEU A 60 1.46 -1.73 10.76
CA LEU A 60 0.98 -2.41 9.56
C LEU A 60 0.58 -3.85 9.88
N PHE A 61 -0.55 -4.30 9.33
CA PHE A 61 -0.90 -5.71 9.38
C PHE A 61 -0.14 -6.46 8.28
N LEU A 62 0.50 -7.57 8.63
CA LEU A 62 1.13 -8.50 7.69
C LEU A 62 0.66 -9.92 7.97
N SER A 63 0.25 -10.63 6.92
CA SER A 63 -0.22 -12.01 7.07
C SER A 63 0.94 -12.97 7.31
N SER A 64 0.78 -13.83 8.31
CA SER A 64 1.68 -14.98 8.54
C SER A 64 1.51 -16.11 7.50
N GLN A 65 0.56 -15.99 6.58
CA GLN A 65 0.32 -16.93 5.47
C GLN A 65 0.67 -16.32 4.10
N SER A 66 1.28 -15.12 4.10
CA SER A 66 1.75 -14.51 2.86
C SER A 66 2.72 -15.44 2.13
N ARG A 67 2.59 -15.49 0.81
CA ARG A 67 3.58 -16.11 -0.06
C ARG A 67 4.74 -15.14 -0.28
N TRP A 68 5.95 -15.68 -0.39
CA TRP A 68 7.19 -14.92 -0.49
C TRP A 68 7.98 -15.42 -1.70
N GLU A 69 7.40 -15.22 -2.87
CA GLU A 69 7.93 -15.74 -4.13
C GLU A 69 7.67 -14.72 -5.24
N ASP A 70 8.46 -14.80 -6.31
CA ASP A 70 8.24 -13.97 -7.50
C ASP A 70 6.83 -14.20 -8.06
N ASP A 71 6.30 -13.20 -8.77
CA ASP A 71 4.95 -13.19 -9.36
C ASP A 71 3.76 -13.32 -8.38
N HIS A 72 3.99 -13.40 -7.06
CA HIS A 72 2.94 -13.41 -6.05
C HIS A 72 2.96 -12.13 -5.21
N ALA A 73 1.77 -11.58 -4.93
CA ALA A 73 1.66 -10.41 -4.08
C ALA A 73 1.89 -10.77 -2.61
N ILE A 74 2.60 -9.92 -1.87
CA ILE A 74 2.71 -10.05 -0.41
C ILE A 74 1.37 -9.63 0.22
N ARG A 75 0.84 -10.45 1.14
CA ARG A 75 -0.43 -10.21 1.82
C ARG A 75 -0.22 -9.38 3.09
N GLY A 76 -0.62 -8.11 3.03
CA GLY A 76 -0.49 -7.14 4.12
C GLY A 76 0.47 -6.01 3.76
N GLY A 77 0.85 -5.18 4.73
CA GLY A 77 1.76 -4.06 4.51
C GLY A 77 1.15 -2.98 3.61
N VAL A 78 1.93 -2.49 2.64
CA VAL A 78 1.48 -1.49 1.65
C VAL A 78 1.75 -2.02 0.22
N PRO A 79 0.88 -2.87 -0.34
CA PRO A 79 0.91 -3.20 -1.76
C PRO A 79 0.59 -1.97 -2.62
N ILE A 80 1.25 -1.87 -3.78
CA ILE A 80 0.97 -0.85 -4.79
C ILE A 80 0.08 -1.46 -5.88
N CYS A 81 -1.10 -0.90 -6.09
CA CYS A 81 -1.98 -1.27 -7.20
C CYS A 81 -1.73 -0.32 -8.37
N PHE A 82 -1.36 -0.85 -9.54
CA PHE A 82 -1.19 -0.08 -10.77
C PHE A 82 -1.03 -1.05 -11.95
N PRO A 83 -1.64 -0.79 -13.13
CA PRO A 83 -2.39 0.41 -13.54
C PRO A 83 -3.92 0.24 -13.48
N TRP A 84 -4.43 -0.78 -12.80
CA TRP A 84 -5.86 -0.97 -12.54
C TRP A 84 -6.09 -1.44 -11.10
N PHE A 85 -7.31 -1.27 -10.60
CA PHE A 85 -7.72 -1.68 -9.28
C PHE A 85 -8.74 -2.83 -9.32
N GLY A 86 -8.55 -3.86 -8.50
CA GLY A 86 -9.37 -5.08 -8.54
C GLY A 86 -9.10 -5.90 -9.80
N GLY A 87 -10.11 -6.60 -10.33
CA GLY A 87 -9.97 -7.37 -11.57
C GLY A 87 -9.94 -6.47 -12.81
N LYS A 88 -9.12 -6.80 -13.80
CA LYS A 88 -9.09 -6.07 -15.08
C LYS A 88 -10.38 -6.37 -15.86
N ALA A 89 -11.14 -5.32 -16.20
CA ALA A 89 -12.49 -5.46 -16.75
C ALA A 89 -12.56 -6.20 -18.10
N ASP A 90 -11.57 -6.00 -18.95
CA ASP A 90 -11.49 -6.52 -20.32
C ASP A 90 -10.60 -7.77 -20.45
N ASP A 91 -9.90 -8.18 -19.39
CA ASP A 91 -9.11 -9.43 -19.38
C ASP A 91 -9.13 -10.13 -18.01
N PRO A 92 -10.02 -11.12 -17.81
CA PRO A 92 -10.11 -11.89 -16.57
C PRO A 92 -8.86 -12.71 -16.21
N LYS A 93 -7.91 -12.89 -17.14
CA LYS A 93 -6.65 -13.60 -16.87
C LYS A 93 -5.57 -12.67 -16.32
N ALA A 94 -5.76 -11.36 -16.44
CA ALA A 94 -4.82 -10.40 -15.90
C ALA A 94 -4.82 -10.44 -14.36
N PRO A 95 -3.67 -10.18 -13.71
CA PRO A 95 -3.59 -10.18 -12.26
C PRO A 95 -4.51 -9.12 -11.66
N ALA A 96 -5.16 -9.45 -10.55
CA ALA A 96 -5.89 -8.45 -9.79
C ALA A 96 -4.93 -7.36 -9.27
N HIS A 97 -5.39 -6.12 -9.30
CA HIS A 97 -4.67 -4.91 -8.86
C HIS A 97 -3.38 -4.61 -9.63
N GLY A 98 -3.37 -4.92 -10.92
CA GLY A 98 -2.22 -4.67 -11.76
C GLY A 98 -1.07 -5.64 -11.52
N PHE A 99 0.12 -5.24 -11.96
CA PHE A 99 1.30 -6.11 -12.03
C PHE A 99 2.48 -5.60 -11.20
N VAL A 100 2.44 -4.35 -10.72
CA VAL A 100 3.64 -3.74 -10.11
C VAL A 100 3.97 -4.33 -8.74
N ARG A 101 2.98 -4.85 -7.99
CA ARG A 101 3.16 -5.50 -6.69
C ARG A 101 3.70 -6.93 -6.75
N THR A 102 3.81 -7.49 -7.94
CA THR A 102 4.28 -8.88 -8.16
C THR A 102 5.58 -8.96 -8.95
N LYS A 103 6.22 -7.82 -9.24
CA LYS A 103 7.51 -7.75 -9.91
C LYS A 103 8.56 -7.08 -9.03
N SER A 104 9.83 -7.36 -9.28
CA SER A 104 10.93 -6.63 -8.62
C SER A 104 11.02 -5.19 -9.12
N TRP A 105 11.32 -4.29 -8.19
CA TRP A 105 11.69 -2.91 -8.44
C TRP A 105 13.21 -2.74 -8.31
N HIS A 106 13.72 -1.65 -8.87
CA HIS A 106 15.11 -1.25 -8.74
C HIS A 106 15.26 -0.29 -7.57
N LEU A 107 16.22 -0.55 -6.68
CA LEU A 107 16.61 0.40 -5.65
C LEU A 107 17.35 1.58 -6.31
N GLU A 108 16.86 2.79 -6.10
CA GLU A 108 17.42 4.03 -6.68
C GLU A 108 18.32 4.75 -5.70
N SER A 109 17.90 4.86 -4.44
CA SER A 109 18.69 5.47 -3.37
C SER A 109 18.15 5.10 -1.99
N ILE A 110 19.03 5.17 -1.00
CA ILE A 110 18.67 5.26 0.41
C ILE A 110 19.36 6.52 0.95
N SER A 111 18.61 7.36 1.66
CA SER A 111 19.13 8.55 2.30
C SER A 111 18.65 8.65 3.74
N GLU A 112 19.45 9.28 4.58
CA GLU A 112 19.14 9.52 5.99
C GLU A 112 19.31 11.01 6.30
N VAL A 113 18.31 11.60 6.97
CA VAL A 113 18.38 12.96 7.51
C VAL A 113 17.87 12.90 8.95
N GLY A 114 18.77 13.13 9.91
CA GLY A 114 18.47 12.84 11.31
C GLY A 114 18.21 11.34 11.49
N ASN A 115 17.11 10.96 12.13
CA ASN A 115 16.72 9.55 12.30
C ASN A 115 15.65 9.09 11.27
N VAL A 116 15.47 9.86 10.19
CA VAL A 116 14.47 9.61 9.16
C VAL A 116 15.16 9.07 7.91
N VAL A 117 14.70 7.91 7.44
CA VAL A 117 15.28 7.20 6.29
C VAL A 117 14.32 7.24 5.12
N THR A 118 14.77 7.69 3.96
CA THR A 118 14.00 7.61 2.71
C THR A 118 14.60 6.57 1.79
N VAL A 119 13.78 5.62 1.36
CA VAL A 119 14.11 4.62 0.33
C VAL A 119 13.37 4.99 -0.95
N SER A 120 14.11 5.23 -2.03
CA SER A 120 13.56 5.47 -3.37
C SER A 120 13.75 4.21 -4.22
N MET A 121 12.68 3.74 -4.86
CA MET A 121 12.72 2.63 -5.82
C MET A 121 12.00 3.03 -7.11
N PHE A 122 12.31 2.37 -8.21
CA PHE A 122 11.60 2.57 -9.46
C PHE A 122 11.32 1.27 -10.22
N THR A 123 10.32 1.31 -11.07
CA THR A 123 10.08 0.32 -12.12
C THR A 123 9.55 1.00 -13.37
N GLU A 124 9.75 0.38 -14.53
CA GLU A 124 9.38 0.93 -15.82
C GLU A 124 8.56 -0.08 -16.61
N SER A 125 7.90 0.40 -17.65
CA SER A 125 7.28 -0.46 -18.65
C SER A 125 8.35 -1.32 -19.35
N ASP A 126 8.10 -2.61 -19.40
CA ASP A 126 8.87 -3.62 -20.13
C ASP A 126 7.93 -4.62 -20.84
N GLU A 127 8.50 -5.63 -21.51
CA GLU A 127 7.74 -6.68 -22.21
C GLU A 127 6.74 -7.43 -21.29
N THR A 128 7.07 -7.60 -20.00
CA THR A 128 6.23 -8.31 -19.03
C THR A 128 5.01 -7.49 -18.60
N THR A 129 5.11 -6.16 -18.66
CA THR A 129 4.01 -5.23 -18.37
C THR A 129 3.17 -4.93 -19.61
N THR A 130 3.82 -4.73 -20.77
CA THR A 130 3.15 -4.36 -22.03
C THR A 130 2.26 -5.47 -22.58
N ARG A 131 2.50 -6.74 -22.20
CA ARG A 131 1.58 -7.85 -22.48
C ARG A 131 0.19 -7.66 -21.87
N TRP A 132 0.08 -6.92 -20.77
CA TRP A 132 -1.19 -6.68 -20.06
C TRP A 132 -1.77 -5.30 -20.35
N TRP A 133 -0.89 -4.30 -20.46
CA TRP A 133 -1.28 -2.91 -20.68
C TRP A 133 -0.20 -2.19 -21.49
N PRO A 134 -0.50 -1.72 -22.71
CA PRO A 134 0.49 -1.15 -23.63
C PRO A 134 0.89 0.29 -23.29
N GLY A 135 0.97 0.62 -22.00
CA GLY A 135 1.40 1.93 -21.51
C GLY A 135 2.93 1.99 -21.33
N GLU A 136 3.54 3.07 -21.80
CA GLU A 136 4.96 3.38 -21.55
C GLU A 136 5.06 4.32 -20.34
N PHE A 137 5.64 3.82 -19.24
CA PHE A 137 5.67 4.54 -17.98
C PHE A 137 6.98 4.35 -17.21
N ARG A 138 7.27 5.31 -16.32
CA ARG A 138 8.20 5.14 -15.19
C ARG A 138 7.45 5.41 -13.90
N LEU A 139 7.51 4.46 -12.96
CA LEU A 139 7.05 4.62 -11.59
C LEU A 139 8.23 4.83 -10.67
N VAL A 140 8.15 5.84 -9.82
CA VAL A 140 9.08 6.05 -8.71
C VAL A 140 8.29 6.01 -7.41
N TYR A 141 8.71 5.20 -6.45
CA TYR A 141 8.12 5.11 -5.13
C TYR A 141 9.13 5.53 -4.07
N ARG A 142 8.76 6.54 -3.27
CA ARG A 142 9.56 7.03 -2.15
C ARG A 142 8.84 6.71 -0.86
N ALA A 143 9.50 5.92 -0.03
CA ALA A 143 9.04 5.56 1.31
C ALA A 143 9.98 6.19 2.35
N THR A 144 9.45 7.13 3.12
CA THR A 144 10.18 7.84 4.18
C THR A 144 9.71 7.33 5.54
N PHE A 145 10.62 6.65 6.23
CA PHE A 145 10.42 6.02 7.53
C PHE A 145 10.93 6.95 8.64
N GLY A 146 10.03 7.33 9.54
CA GLY A 146 10.34 8.02 10.79
C GLY A 146 9.24 7.76 11.83
N ARG A 147 9.02 8.74 12.71
CA ARG A 147 7.85 8.74 13.62
C ARG A 147 6.51 8.77 12.88
N GLU A 148 6.54 9.25 11.64
CA GLU A 148 5.48 9.13 10.64
C GLU A 148 6.02 8.34 9.45
N LEU A 149 5.14 7.65 8.73
CA LEU A 149 5.45 7.00 7.46
C LEU A 149 4.91 7.89 6.33
N SER A 150 5.78 8.42 5.49
CA SER A 150 5.38 9.18 4.30
C SER A 150 5.65 8.38 3.03
N LEU A 151 4.67 8.33 2.15
CA LEU A 151 4.64 7.54 0.92
C LEU A 151 4.36 8.48 -0.25
N GLU A 152 5.17 8.39 -1.31
CA GLU A 152 4.95 9.12 -2.56
C GLU A 152 5.10 8.16 -3.74
N LEU A 153 4.06 8.02 -4.55
CA LEU A 153 4.07 7.28 -5.81
C LEU A 153 3.99 8.29 -6.96
N VAL A 154 5.03 8.32 -7.79
CA VAL A 154 5.11 9.19 -8.96
C VAL A 154 5.03 8.37 -10.23
N VAL A 155 4.04 8.66 -11.06
CA VAL A 155 3.86 8.09 -12.40
C VAL A 155 4.34 9.11 -13.42
N SER A 156 5.25 8.71 -14.30
CA SER A 156 5.66 9.50 -15.46
C SER A 156 5.18 8.80 -16.73
N ASN A 157 4.49 9.54 -17.60
CA ASN A 157 4.19 9.06 -18.95
C ASN A 157 5.42 9.29 -19.85
N THR A 158 6.14 8.21 -20.14
CA THR A 158 7.35 8.24 -20.99
C THR A 158 7.04 7.98 -22.46
N GLY A 159 5.79 7.66 -22.78
CA GLY A 159 5.33 7.36 -24.12
C GLY A 159 4.87 8.57 -24.92
N ARG A 160 4.14 8.26 -26.00
CA ARG A 160 3.61 9.25 -26.96
C ARG A 160 2.09 9.42 -26.92
N THR A 161 1.40 8.62 -26.11
CA THR A 161 -0.05 8.63 -25.94
C THR A 161 -0.40 8.83 -24.48
N SER A 162 -1.58 9.38 -24.17
CA SER A 162 -2.05 9.48 -22.79
C SER A 162 -2.12 8.11 -22.11
N LEU A 163 -1.85 8.08 -20.81
CA LEU A 163 -2.06 6.90 -19.96
C LEU A 163 -3.33 7.12 -19.14
N LEU A 164 -4.32 6.26 -19.34
CA LEU A 164 -5.47 6.14 -18.44
C LEU A 164 -5.21 4.98 -17.47
N PHE A 165 -5.13 5.28 -16.17
CA PHE A 165 -4.82 4.27 -15.15
C PHE A 165 -5.54 4.53 -13.83
N GLU A 166 -5.68 3.47 -13.04
CA GLU A 166 -6.02 3.54 -11.63
C GLU A 166 -4.80 3.21 -10.78
N GLU A 167 -4.74 3.76 -9.57
CA GLU A 167 -3.67 3.51 -8.62
C GLU A 167 -4.17 3.43 -7.18
N ALA A 168 -3.49 2.64 -6.36
CA ALA A 168 -3.72 2.63 -4.91
C ALA A 168 -2.47 2.26 -4.11
N LEU A 169 -2.30 2.91 -2.97
CA LEU A 169 -1.51 2.43 -1.85
C LEU A 169 -2.44 1.64 -0.92
N HIS A 170 -2.45 0.31 -1.07
CA HIS A 170 -3.41 -0.59 -0.44
C HIS A 170 -3.06 -0.87 1.03
N THR A 171 -2.90 0.16 1.85
CA THR A 171 -2.35 0.04 3.22
C THR A 171 -3.22 -0.82 4.14
N TYR A 172 -2.63 -1.87 4.71
CA TYR A 172 -3.23 -2.73 5.73
C TYR A 172 -2.85 -2.20 7.12
N HIS A 173 -3.78 -1.54 7.80
CA HIS A 173 -3.57 -1.10 9.18
C HIS A 173 -3.82 -2.23 10.16
N ARG A 174 -2.89 -2.42 11.11
CA ARG A 174 -3.08 -3.35 12.23
C ARG A 174 -3.99 -2.72 13.27
N VAL A 175 -5.07 -3.44 13.59
CA VAL A 175 -5.97 -3.12 14.70
C VAL A 175 -5.97 -4.25 15.74
N GLY A 176 -6.35 -3.94 16.98
CA GLY A 176 -6.47 -4.92 18.06
C GLY A 176 -7.71 -5.80 17.88
N ASN A 177 -8.85 -5.17 17.59
CA ASN A 177 -10.11 -5.84 17.24
C ASN A 177 -10.96 -4.93 16.33
N ILE A 178 -11.22 -5.38 15.11
CA ILE A 178 -11.96 -4.62 14.12
C ILE A 178 -13.40 -4.30 14.55
N ASN A 179 -14.00 -5.11 15.42
CA ASN A 179 -15.33 -4.86 15.97
C ASN A 179 -15.39 -3.61 16.88
N GLU A 180 -14.26 -3.26 17.48
CA GLU A 180 -14.13 -2.14 18.43
C GLU A 180 -13.55 -0.90 17.78
N ALA A 181 -12.76 -1.07 16.71
CA ALA A 181 -12.19 0.03 15.97
C ALA A 181 -13.27 0.92 15.33
N ARG A 182 -13.00 2.23 15.24
CA ARG A 182 -13.89 3.21 14.59
C ARG A 182 -13.09 4.08 13.64
N LEU A 183 -13.57 4.20 12.41
CA LEU A 183 -12.95 5.05 11.38
C LEU A 183 -13.78 6.34 11.19
N ARG A 184 -13.09 7.48 11.25
CA ARG A 184 -13.61 8.84 11.09
C ARG A 184 -13.13 9.46 9.78
N GLY A 185 -13.79 10.56 9.38
CA GLY A 185 -13.38 11.38 8.23
C GLY A 185 -14.13 11.06 6.93
N LEU A 186 -15.18 10.23 6.98
CA LEU A 186 -15.97 9.82 5.82
C LEU A 186 -17.49 10.04 6.02
N ASP A 187 -17.90 10.77 7.06
CA ASP A 187 -19.32 11.08 7.27
C ASP A 187 -19.87 11.93 6.11
N GLY A 188 -21.08 11.62 5.66
CA GLY A 188 -21.71 12.31 4.53
C GLY A 188 -21.05 12.08 3.17
N ILE A 189 -20.06 11.17 3.07
CA ILE A 189 -19.40 10.85 1.80
C ILE A 189 -20.14 9.74 1.07
N GLN A 190 -20.29 9.89 -0.25
CA GLN A 190 -20.83 8.85 -1.12
C GLN A 190 -19.81 7.75 -1.36
N TYR A 191 -20.26 6.50 -1.41
CA TYR A 191 -19.41 5.36 -1.74
C TYR A 191 -20.10 4.36 -2.65
N LEU A 192 -19.31 3.60 -3.39
CA LEU A 192 -19.73 2.39 -4.12
C LEU A 192 -19.49 1.18 -3.23
N ASP A 193 -20.52 0.36 -3.02
CA ASP A 193 -20.44 -0.85 -2.20
C ASP A 193 -20.26 -2.09 -3.08
N LYS A 194 -19.04 -2.65 -3.14
CA LYS A 194 -18.76 -3.82 -3.98
C LYS A 194 -19.47 -5.08 -3.48
N THR A 195 -19.77 -5.16 -2.18
CA THR A 195 -20.53 -6.28 -1.60
C THR A 195 -22.00 -6.23 -1.98
N ASP A 196 -22.48 -5.09 -2.48
CA ASP A 196 -23.84 -4.84 -2.96
C ASP A 196 -23.82 -4.38 -4.42
N SER A 197 -23.05 -5.09 -5.27
CA SER A 197 -23.01 -4.88 -6.72
C SER A 197 -22.68 -3.44 -7.15
N ASN A 198 -21.74 -2.77 -6.48
CA ASN A 198 -21.36 -1.37 -6.67
C ASN A 198 -22.51 -0.37 -6.45
N ARG A 199 -23.52 -0.72 -5.65
CA ARG A 199 -24.59 0.23 -5.33
C ARG A 199 -24.03 1.48 -4.65
N ARG A 200 -24.43 2.65 -5.14
CA ARG A 200 -24.09 3.94 -4.54
C ARG A 200 -24.87 4.15 -3.24
N LYS A 201 -24.16 4.46 -2.16
CA LYS A 201 -24.71 4.70 -0.81
C LYS A 201 -24.07 5.95 -0.22
N MET A 202 -24.63 6.43 0.89
CA MET A 202 -24.10 7.56 1.66
C MET A 202 -23.68 7.06 3.04
N GLN A 203 -22.47 7.40 3.47
CA GLN A 203 -22.03 7.10 4.83
C GLN A 203 -22.74 7.99 5.85
N GLN A 204 -22.97 7.44 7.04
CA GLN A 204 -23.64 8.12 8.15
C GLN A 204 -22.80 7.91 9.41
N GLY A 205 -22.21 8.98 9.92
CA GLY A 205 -21.32 8.98 11.06
C GLY A 205 -20.04 8.18 10.85
N GLU A 206 -19.41 7.83 11.98
CA GLU A 206 -18.22 6.98 12.01
C GLU A 206 -18.49 5.59 11.42
N ILE A 207 -17.48 4.99 10.80
CA ILE A 207 -17.56 3.64 10.26
C ILE A 207 -17.21 2.65 11.36
N ALA A 208 -18.17 1.80 11.69
CA ALA A 208 -17.95 0.52 12.37
C ALA A 208 -18.01 -0.61 11.33
N ILE A 209 -17.05 -1.52 11.36
CA ILE A 209 -17.04 -2.69 10.48
C ILE A 209 -17.77 -3.82 11.20
N THR A 210 -18.93 -4.20 10.67
CA THR A 210 -19.82 -5.21 11.28
C THR A 210 -20.12 -6.40 10.35
N SER A 211 -19.52 -6.39 9.17
CA SER A 211 -19.66 -7.40 8.12
C SER A 211 -18.49 -7.27 7.14
N GLU A 212 -18.46 -8.14 6.13
CA GLU A 212 -17.63 -7.90 4.94
C GLU A 212 -17.88 -6.47 4.45
N THR A 213 -16.79 -5.75 4.21
CA THR A 213 -16.81 -4.37 3.78
C THR A 213 -15.81 -4.23 2.64
N ASP A 214 -16.28 -3.77 1.50
CA ASP A 214 -15.46 -3.39 0.35
C ASP A 214 -16.13 -2.16 -0.29
N ARG A 215 -15.66 -0.98 0.10
CA ARG A 215 -16.31 0.30 -0.20
C ARG A 215 -15.33 1.28 -0.81
N VAL A 216 -15.68 1.85 -1.95
CA VAL A 216 -14.93 2.93 -2.61
C VAL A 216 -15.61 4.26 -2.31
N TYR A 217 -15.05 5.04 -1.39
CA TYR A 217 -15.50 6.39 -1.07
C TYR A 217 -14.99 7.38 -2.12
N LEU A 218 -15.89 8.22 -2.60
CA LEU A 218 -15.69 9.06 -3.79
C LEU A 218 -15.44 10.52 -3.39
N ASP A 219 -14.65 11.21 -4.20
CA ASP A 219 -14.29 12.63 -4.01
C ASP A 219 -13.81 12.95 -2.59
N THR A 220 -12.87 12.14 -2.11
CA THR A 220 -12.31 12.27 -0.76
C THR A 220 -10.95 12.93 -0.83
N GLY A 221 -10.67 13.86 0.08
CA GLY A 221 -9.34 14.45 0.28
C GLY A 221 -8.98 14.68 1.75
N ASP A 222 -9.96 14.57 2.64
CA ASP A 222 -9.79 14.86 4.06
C ASP A 222 -8.98 13.79 4.80
N ALA A 223 -8.42 14.19 5.94
CA ALA A 223 -7.70 13.29 6.83
C ALA A 223 -8.66 12.27 7.49
N LEU A 224 -8.17 11.04 7.63
CA LEU A 224 -8.89 9.93 8.24
C LEU A 224 -8.29 9.62 9.61
N GLY A 225 -9.14 9.24 10.56
CA GLY A 225 -8.73 8.82 11.90
C GLY A 225 -9.29 7.45 12.25
N LEU A 226 -8.41 6.47 12.50
CA LEU A 226 -8.74 5.12 12.94
C LEU A 226 -8.45 5.00 14.44
N ASN A 227 -9.51 5.04 15.23
CA ASN A 227 -9.46 4.86 16.67
C ASN A 227 -9.46 3.37 17.00
N ASP A 228 -8.49 2.93 17.79
CA ASP A 228 -8.36 1.55 18.25
C ASP A 228 -8.32 1.51 19.79
N PRO A 229 -9.47 1.26 20.44
CA PRO A 229 -9.54 1.13 21.89
C PRO A 229 -8.73 -0.02 22.47
N VAL A 230 -8.49 -1.09 21.70
CA VAL A 230 -7.79 -2.30 22.16
C VAL A 230 -6.28 -2.08 22.18
N LEU A 231 -5.75 -1.38 21.19
CA LEU A 231 -4.34 -1.00 21.14
C LEU A 231 -4.05 0.35 21.81
N HIS A 232 -5.07 1.03 22.33
CA HIS A 232 -4.98 2.35 22.97
C HIS A 232 -4.28 3.39 22.10
N ARG A 233 -4.60 3.44 20.80
CA ARG A 233 -3.99 4.36 19.84
C ARG A 233 -4.99 4.86 18.80
N ALA A 234 -4.66 6.00 18.20
CA ALA A 234 -5.30 6.51 16.99
C ALA A 234 -4.29 6.55 15.83
N THR A 235 -4.65 5.95 14.70
CA THR A 235 -3.87 6.06 13.45
C THR A 235 -4.50 7.14 12.56
N HIS A 236 -3.69 8.07 12.07
CA HIS A 236 -4.12 9.13 11.17
C HIS A 236 -3.58 8.88 9.77
N VAL A 237 -4.41 9.08 8.76
CA VAL A 237 -4.03 8.98 7.34
C VAL A 237 -4.36 10.30 6.66
N ILE A 238 -3.36 10.96 6.11
CA ILE A 238 -3.49 12.16 5.30
C ILE A 238 -3.08 11.80 3.87
N LYS A 239 -3.80 12.31 2.87
CA LYS A 239 -3.54 12.03 1.46
C LYS A 239 -3.50 13.30 0.62
N GLU A 240 -2.70 13.27 -0.44
CA GLU A 240 -2.60 14.36 -1.43
C GLU A 240 -2.68 13.75 -2.83
N ASN A 241 -3.40 14.43 -3.74
CA ASN A 241 -3.67 13.96 -5.11
C ASN A 241 -4.24 12.53 -5.17
N SER A 242 -5.09 12.20 -4.19
CA SER A 242 -5.86 10.97 -4.10
C SER A 242 -7.32 11.37 -3.90
N HIS A 243 -8.18 11.01 -4.84
CA HIS A 243 -9.59 11.42 -4.85
C HIS A 243 -10.56 10.32 -4.43
N THR A 244 -10.05 9.11 -4.18
CA THR A 244 -10.83 8.02 -3.59
C THR A 244 -10.18 7.47 -2.32
N THR A 245 -10.99 6.84 -1.47
CA THR A 245 -10.52 6.06 -0.33
C THR A 245 -11.23 4.72 -0.36
N VAL A 246 -10.48 3.63 -0.39
CA VAL A 246 -11.07 2.29 -0.30
C VAL A 246 -10.96 1.79 1.12
N ILE A 247 -12.08 1.34 1.67
CA ILE A 247 -12.15 0.68 2.97
C ILE A 247 -12.47 -0.79 2.75
N TRP A 248 -11.57 -1.65 3.19
CA TRP A 248 -11.72 -3.09 3.00
C TRP A 248 -11.44 -3.89 4.28
N ASN A 249 -12.38 -4.78 4.60
CA ASN A 249 -12.19 -5.87 5.55
C ASN A 249 -12.94 -7.12 5.00
N PRO A 250 -12.24 -8.26 4.84
CA PRO A 250 -12.85 -9.44 4.24
C PRO A 250 -13.90 -10.09 5.16
N TRP A 251 -13.86 -9.85 6.46
CA TRP A 251 -14.67 -10.56 7.44
C TRP A 251 -14.45 -12.08 7.42
N ALA A 252 -15.23 -12.83 8.20
CA ALA A 252 -15.02 -14.24 8.42
C ALA A 252 -15.12 -15.09 7.14
N ASP A 253 -16.22 -14.97 6.39
CA ASP A 253 -16.50 -15.87 5.27
C ASP A 253 -15.53 -15.67 4.11
N LYS A 254 -15.30 -14.41 3.69
CA LYS A 254 -14.31 -14.12 2.63
C LYS A 254 -12.90 -14.52 3.03
N THR A 255 -12.53 -14.37 4.31
CA THR A 255 -11.19 -14.78 4.77
C THR A 255 -10.95 -16.26 4.57
N ARG A 256 -11.97 -17.12 4.70
CA ARG A 256 -11.81 -18.57 4.46
C ARG A 256 -11.51 -18.91 3.00
N GLU A 257 -11.85 -18.02 2.07
CA GLU A 257 -11.52 -18.16 0.64
C GLU A 257 -10.10 -17.68 0.32
N LEU A 258 -9.50 -16.88 1.22
CA LEU A 258 -8.19 -16.25 1.03
C LEU A 258 -7.10 -17.13 1.64
N SER A 259 -6.52 -18.01 0.81
CA SER A 259 -5.47 -18.97 1.25
C SER A 259 -4.21 -18.32 1.85
N ASP A 260 -4.01 -17.03 1.63
CA ASP A 260 -2.89 -16.24 2.13
C ASP A 260 -3.24 -15.45 3.41
N LEU A 261 -4.40 -15.73 4.03
CA LEU A 261 -4.81 -15.22 5.34
C LEU A 261 -5.21 -16.37 6.27
N ARG A 262 -4.81 -16.27 7.55
CA ARG A 262 -5.36 -17.17 8.59
C ARG A 262 -6.82 -16.83 8.87
N GLU A 263 -7.61 -17.82 9.28
CA GLU A 263 -9.08 -17.68 9.47
C GLU A 263 -9.50 -16.44 10.27
N ASN A 264 -8.79 -16.12 11.36
CA ASN A 264 -9.12 -14.99 12.24
C ASN A 264 -8.34 -13.69 11.93
N ALA A 265 -7.56 -13.64 10.85
CA ALA A 265 -6.72 -12.47 10.52
C ALA A 265 -7.55 -11.19 10.32
N TRP A 266 -8.74 -11.31 9.76
CA TRP A 266 -9.63 -10.17 9.49
C TRP A 266 -9.98 -9.38 10.76
N THR A 267 -9.92 -10.00 11.94
CA THR A 267 -10.20 -9.33 13.21
C THR A 267 -9.14 -8.28 13.58
N GLN A 268 -7.95 -8.34 12.98
CA GLN A 268 -6.79 -7.53 13.34
C GLN A 268 -6.31 -6.62 12.22
N MET A 269 -7.13 -6.42 11.19
CA MET A 269 -6.78 -5.57 10.07
C MET A 269 -7.94 -4.68 9.60
N LEU A 270 -7.59 -3.51 9.09
CA LEU A 270 -8.45 -2.69 8.25
C LEU A 270 -7.61 -2.12 7.12
N CYS A 271 -8.06 -2.30 5.88
CA CYS A 271 -7.45 -1.57 4.77
C CYS A 271 -8.05 -0.17 4.69
N ILE A 272 -7.19 0.83 4.69
CA ILE A 272 -7.51 2.22 4.39
C ILE A 272 -6.58 2.61 3.24
N GLU A 273 -7.13 2.60 2.03
CA GLU A 273 -6.33 2.70 0.83
C GLU A 273 -6.38 4.12 0.29
N THR A 274 -5.20 4.70 0.05
CA THR A 274 -5.06 5.97 -0.65
C THR A 274 -5.05 5.69 -2.14
N SER A 275 -6.03 6.20 -2.88
CA SER A 275 -6.24 5.75 -4.26
C SER A 275 -6.84 6.80 -5.19
N ASN A 276 -6.77 6.49 -6.48
CA ASN A 276 -7.47 7.12 -7.59
C ASN A 276 -8.07 5.99 -8.44
N VAL A 277 -9.33 5.64 -8.17
CA VAL A 277 -10.01 4.48 -8.80
C VAL A 277 -11.40 4.86 -9.32
N SER A 278 -12.00 3.96 -10.10
CA SER A 278 -13.33 4.14 -10.69
C SER A 278 -13.39 5.41 -11.54
N ASP A 279 -14.37 6.28 -11.30
CA ASP A 279 -14.54 7.56 -12.03
C ASP A 279 -13.38 8.55 -11.80
N PHE A 280 -12.46 8.25 -10.88
CA PHE A 280 -11.27 9.04 -10.56
C PHE A 280 -9.97 8.44 -11.10
N ALA A 281 -10.05 7.53 -12.08
CA ALA A 281 -8.87 7.11 -12.84
C ALA A 281 -8.14 8.33 -13.42
N VAL A 282 -6.81 8.27 -13.43
CA VAL A 282 -5.93 9.37 -13.86
C VAL A 282 -5.73 9.27 -15.37
N ASP A 283 -5.98 10.36 -16.09
CA ASP A 283 -5.60 10.55 -17.49
C ASP A 283 -4.35 11.44 -17.56
N LEU A 284 -3.20 10.82 -17.86
CA LEU A 284 -1.89 11.45 -17.84
C LEU A 284 -1.34 11.63 -19.26
N ALA A 285 -1.27 12.89 -19.71
CA ALA A 285 -0.76 13.24 -21.04
C ALA A 285 0.75 12.88 -21.23
N PRO A 286 1.22 12.73 -22.49
CA PRO A 286 2.62 12.44 -22.79
C PRO A 286 3.60 13.44 -22.14
N GLY A 287 4.66 12.92 -21.53
CA GLY A 287 5.70 13.71 -20.86
C GLY A 287 5.28 14.34 -19.53
N GLN A 288 4.04 14.13 -19.08
CA GLN A 288 3.58 14.61 -17.77
C GLN A 288 3.90 13.63 -16.65
N GLN A 289 3.84 14.15 -15.42
CA GLN A 289 3.97 13.38 -14.19
C GLN A 289 2.75 13.59 -13.29
N HIS A 290 2.37 12.54 -12.58
CA HIS A 290 1.37 12.55 -11.53
C HIS A 290 1.99 12.00 -10.24
N ALA A 291 1.69 12.61 -9.09
CA ALA A 291 2.25 12.20 -7.81
C ALA A 291 1.16 12.08 -6.75
N MET A 292 0.88 10.84 -6.30
CA MET A 292 -0.05 10.55 -5.21
C MET A 292 0.73 10.32 -3.92
N LYS A 293 0.25 10.90 -2.81
CA LYS A 293 0.92 10.82 -1.51
C LYS A 293 0.00 10.33 -0.41
N ALA A 294 0.59 9.61 0.54
CA ALA A 294 -0.02 9.30 1.82
C ALA A 294 0.96 9.57 2.95
N ARG A 295 0.45 10.04 4.08
CA ARG A 295 1.18 10.11 5.35
C ARG A 295 0.39 9.39 6.42
N VAL A 296 1.05 8.46 7.11
CA VAL A 296 0.48 7.72 8.24
C VAL A 296 1.21 8.11 9.51
N SER A 297 0.47 8.46 10.55
CA SER A 297 1.00 8.75 11.89
C SER A 297 0.18 8.05 12.96
N VAL A 298 0.76 7.87 14.15
CA VAL A 298 0.12 7.21 15.29
C VAL A 298 0.29 8.09 16.51
N GLY A 299 -0.79 8.27 17.26
CA GLY A 299 -0.81 8.95 18.55
C GLY A 299 -1.68 8.22 19.56
N ASP A 300 -1.74 8.77 20.78
CA ASP A 300 -2.63 8.27 21.82
C ASP A 300 -4.10 8.49 21.43
N LEU A 301 -4.99 7.65 21.96
CA LEU A 301 -6.43 7.72 21.71
C LEU A 301 -7.11 8.90 22.41
#